data_AF-A0A7X9C4V7-F1
#
_entry.id   AF-A0A7X9C4V7-F1
#
_cell.length_a   1.000
_cell.length_b   1.000
_cell.length_c   1.000
_cell.angle_alpha   90.00
_cell.angle_beta   90.00
_cell.angle_gamma   90.00
#
_symmetry.space_group_name_H-M   'P 1'
#
loop_
_entity.id
_entity.type
_entity.pdbx_description
1 polymer ?
#
loop_
_entity_poly.entity_id
_entity_poly.type
_entity_poly.pdbx_seq_one_letter_code
_entity_poly.pdbx_strand_id
1 'polypeptide(L)'
;MRKYKSRSFLSLFLLFFLFTITRQEKKTDNIIKTLINQNRLFELRHQYPIYKEKLSPSLKALSETLLASTTNQTDSTLKAIDNLSIYHKDIGFEHMMNMTVLKCKLLIKKGHYEEVYQLTQNQLKNKRVLKYATVSIFN
;
A
#
# COMPACT_ATOMS: atom_id res chain seq x y z
N MET A 1 33.79 -13.54 -36.37
CA MET A 1 32.98 -13.83 -35.16
C MET A 1 33.20 -12.84 -33.99
N ARG A 2 33.49 -11.54 -34.21
CA ARG A 2 33.80 -10.58 -33.12
C ARG A 2 32.62 -9.71 -32.65
N LYS A 3 31.59 -9.52 -33.50
CA LYS A 3 30.43 -8.64 -33.22
C LYS A 3 29.37 -9.23 -32.27
N TYR A 4 29.33 -10.55 -32.09
CA TYR A 4 28.40 -11.21 -31.17
C TYR A 4 28.81 -11.09 -29.69
N LYS A 5 30.11 -11.03 -29.39
CA LYS A 5 30.64 -10.90 -28.02
C LYS A 5 30.29 -9.55 -27.38
N SER A 6 30.32 -8.46 -28.15
CA SER A 6 30.05 -7.09 -27.65
C SER A 6 28.56 -6.86 -27.34
N ARG A 7 27.63 -7.39 -28.15
CA ARG A 7 26.19 -7.33 -27.86
C ARG A 7 25.78 -8.19 -26.66
N SER A 8 26.45 -9.34 -26.47
CA SER A 8 26.26 -10.19 -25.29
C SER A 8 26.74 -9.50 -24.00
N PHE A 9 27.88 -8.80 -24.04
CA PHE A 9 28.41 -8.06 -22.89
C PHE A 9 27.52 -6.86 -22.49
N LEU A 10 27.00 -6.11 -23.48
CA LEU A 10 26.04 -5.02 -23.26
C LEU A 10 24.72 -5.53 -22.67
N SER A 11 24.21 -6.66 -23.16
CA SER A 11 23.02 -7.31 -22.61
C SER A 11 23.22 -7.75 -21.15
N LEU A 12 24.38 -8.36 -20.85
CA LEU A 12 24.73 -8.79 -19.50
C LEU A 12 24.85 -7.61 -18.52
N PHE A 13 25.45 -6.49 -18.98
CA PHE A 13 25.58 -5.26 -18.20
C PHE A 13 24.21 -4.63 -17.91
N LEU A 14 23.31 -4.61 -18.88
CA LEU A 14 21.96 -4.08 -18.72
C LEU A 14 21.14 -4.93 -17.73
N LEU A 15 21.30 -6.26 -17.78
CA LEU A 15 20.65 -7.18 -16.85
C LEU A 15 21.21 -7.03 -15.42
N PHE A 16 22.52 -6.83 -15.27
CA PHE A 16 23.15 -6.53 -13.99
C PHE A 16 22.69 -5.18 -13.41
N PHE A 17 22.59 -4.14 -14.25
CA PHE A 17 22.11 -2.82 -13.83
C PHE A 17 20.66 -2.88 -13.32
N LEU A 18 19.76 -3.54 -14.06
CA LEU A 18 18.37 -3.79 -13.63
C LEU A 18 18.31 -4.57 -12.30
N PHE A 19 19.19 -5.56 -12.11
CA PHE A 19 19.27 -6.31 -10.86
C PHE A 19 19.69 -5.43 -9.67
N THR A 20 20.62 -4.48 -9.87
CA THR A 20 21.03 -3.58 -8.79
C THR A 20 19.93 -2.60 -8.37
N ILE A 21 19.15 -2.08 -9.34
CA ILE A 21 18.01 -1.19 -9.09
C ILE A 21 16.94 -1.92 -8.26
N THR A 22 16.52 -3.11 -8.69
CA THR A 22 15.48 -3.89 -7.98
C THR A 22 15.90 -4.29 -6.56
N ARG A 23 17.19 -4.50 -6.30
CA ARG A 23 17.70 -4.78 -4.95
C ARG A 23 17.63 -3.54 -4.03
N GLN A 24 17.87 -2.35 -4.58
CA GLN A 24 17.77 -1.10 -3.82
C GLN A 24 16.30 -0.74 -3.52
N GLU A 25 15.39 -0.97 -4.47
CA GLU A 25 13.95 -0.82 -4.26
C GLU A 25 13.46 -1.77 -3.16
N LYS A 26 13.80 -3.06 -3.22
CA LYS A 26 13.43 -4.04 -2.17
C LYS A 26 13.93 -3.63 -0.78
N LYS A 27 15.14 -3.08 -0.68
CA LYS A 27 15.67 -2.58 0.60
C LYS A 27 14.86 -1.39 1.11
N THR A 28 14.48 -0.49 0.21
CA THR A 28 13.72 0.73 0.53
C THR A 28 12.28 0.39 0.93
N ASP A 29 11.64 -0.50 0.18
CA ASP A 29 10.31 -1.03 0.46
C ASP A 29 10.26 -1.70 1.84
N ASN A 30 11.28 -2.48 2.21
CA ASN A 30 11.34 -3.11 3.53
C ASN A 30 11.34 -2.09 4.66
N ILE A 31 12.09 -0.98 4.53
CA ILE A 31 12.13 0.08 5.55
C ILE A 31 10.75 0.68 5.74
N ILE A 32 10.12 1.15 4.66
CA ILE A 32 8.80 1.78 4.71
C ILE A 32 7.73 0.80 5.20
N LYS A 33 7.76 -0.46 4.73
CA LYS A 33 6.84 -1.50 5.17
C LYS A 33 6.97 -1.78 6.67
N THR A 34 8.18 -1.80 7.23
CA THR A 34 8.38 -1.94 8.67
C THR A 34 7.75 -0.77 9.43
N LEU A 35 7.95 0.47 8.98
CA LEU A 35 7.35 1.65 9.62
C LEU A 35 5.81 1.57 9.60
N ILE A 36 5.22 1.20 8.46
CA ILE A 36 3.77 1.04 8.31
C ILE A 36 3.25 -0.05 9.24
N ASN A 37 3.86 -1.23 9.23
CA ASN A 37 3.40 -2.36 10.05
C ASN A 37 3.55 -2.08 11.55
N GLN A 38 4.52 -1.25 11.96
CA GLN A 38 4.70 -0.83 13.35
C GLN A 38 3.88 0.44 13.70
N ASN A 39 3.05 0.92 12.78
CA ASN A 39 2.27 2.16 12.93
C ASN A 39 3.12 3.39 13.33
N ARG A 40 4.38 3.45 12.87
CA ARG A 40 5.34 4.53 13.13
C ARG A 40 5.12 5.70 12.17
N LEU A 41 3.93 6.30 12.25
CA LEU A 41 3.46 7.33 11.30
C LEU A 41 4.28 8.61 11.35
N PHE A 42 4.87 8.95 12.50
CA PHE A 42 5.76 10.09 12.64
C PHE A 42 7.05 9.90 11.85
N GLU A 43 7.72 8.76 12.04
CA GLU A 43 8.94 8.42 11.31
C GLU A 43 8.65 8.19 9.82
N LEU A 44 7.49 7.61 9.48
CA LEU A 44 7.02 7.48 8.11
C LEU A 44 6.94 8.85 7.42
N ARG A 45 6.40 9.87 8.09
CA ARG A 45 6.31 11.25 7.55
C ARG A 45 7.68 11.82 7.20
N HIS A 46 8.71 11.51 7.99
CA HIS A 46 10.07 11.98 7.76
C HIS A 46 10.81 11.17 6.68
N GLN A 47 10.64 9.85 6.66
CA GLN A 47 11.38 8.98 5.74
C GLN A 47 10.73 8.86 4.37
N TYR A 48 9.41 8.97 4.27
CA TYR A 48 8.68 8.82 3.01
C TYR A 48 9.18 9.77 1.90
N PRO A 49 9.39 11.09 2.12
CA PRO A 49 9.89 12.00 1.07
C PRO A 49 11.27 11.61 0.52
N ILE A 50 12.12 10.96 1.33
CA ILE A 50 13.46 10.52 0.95
C ILE A 50 13.38 9.31 0.00
N TYR A 51 12.38 8.47 0.19
CA TYR A 51 12.28 7.16 -0.44
C TYR A 51 11.20 7.05 -1.52
N LYS A 52 10.24 7.99 -1.59
CA LYS A 52 9.01 7.90 -2.41
C LYS A 52 9.20 7.56 -3.89
N GLU A 53 10.33 7.92 -4.49
CA GLU A 53 10.62 7.64 -5.92
C GLU A 53 11.20 6.24 -6.15
N LYS A 54 11.59 5.55 -5.08
CA LYS A 54 12.14 4.18 -5.10
C LYS A 54 11.17 3.15 -4.52
N LEU A 55 9.97 3.58 -4.13
CA LEU A 55 8.95 2.69 -3.59
C LEU A 55 8.17 2.01 -4.71
N SER A 56 7.75 0.78 -4.46
CA SER A 56 6.72 0.16 -5.28
C SER A 56 5.45 1.02 -5.29
N PRO A 57 4.71 1.08 -6.42
CA PRO A 57 3.52 1.92 -6.54
C PRO A 57 2.47 1.68 -5.45
N SER A 58 2.28 0.42 -5.04
CA SER A 58 1.34 0.04 -3.98
C SER A 58 1.77 0.56 -2.61
N LEU A 59 3.06 0.45 -2.27
CA LEU A 59 3.59 0.93 -1.00
C LEU A 59 3.63 2.46 -0.95
N LYS A 60 3.88 3.11 -2.08
CA LYS A 60 3.77 4.56 -2.25
C LYS A 60 2.33 5.01 -1.98
N ALA A 61 1.34 4.42 -2.64
CA ALA A 61 -0.07 4.75 -2.47
C ALA A 61 -0.56 4.51 -1.03
N LEU A 62 -0.14 3.40 -0.40
CA LEU A 62 -0.48 3.10 0.99
C LEU A 62 0.12 4.15 1.95
N SER A 63 1.39 4.51 1.75
CA SER A 63 2.07 5.53 2.55
C SER A 63 1.38 6.89 2.44
N GLU A 64 1.06 7.31 1.22
CA GLU A 64 0.35 8.58 0.95
C GLU A 64 -1.03 8.60 1.63
N THR A 65 -1.77 7.49 1.57
CA THR A 65 -3.08 7.35 2.20
C THR A 65 -2.98 7.48 3.72
N LEU A 66 -2.01 6.78 4.34
CA LEU A 66 -1.76 6.85 5.77
C LEU A 66 -1.36 8.26 6.19
N LEU A 67 -0.45 8.90 5.46
CA LEU A 67 -0.02 10.26 5.77
C LEU A 67 -1.16 11.28 5.61
N ALA A 68 -2.00 11.15 4.57
CA ALA A 68 -3.19 11.97 4.41
C ALA A 68 -4.14 11.83 5.62
N SER A 69 -4.33 10.60 6.10
CA SER A 69 -5.21 10.30 7.25
C SER A 69 -4.78 10.93 8.57
N THR A 70 -3.50 11.30 8.71
CA THR A 70 -2.99 12.04 9.88
C THR A 70 -3.31 13.52 9.84
N THR A 71 -3.83 14.03 8.73
CA THR A 71 -4.32 15.41 8.60
C THR A 71 -5.84 15.41 8.75
N ASN A 72 -6.43 16.46 9.34
CA ASN A 72 -7.89 16.56 9.49
C ASN A 72 -8.60 16.92 8.16
N GLN A 73 -8.09 16.42 7.04
CA GLN A 73 -8.64 16.64 5.70
C GLN A 73 -9.40 15.39 5.25
N THR A 74 -10.69 15.35 5.59
CA THR A 74 -11.54 14.18 5.35
C THR A 74 -11.64 13.83 3.87
N ASP A 75 -11.86 14.82 2.99
CA ASP A 75 -12.09 14.57 1.55
C ASP A 75 -10.83 14.13 0.81
N SER A 76 -9.67 14.70 1.14
CA SER A 76 -8.40 14.27 0.54
C SER A 76 -8.03 12.86 0.98
N THR A 77 -8.30 12.51 2.25
CA THR A 77 -8.07 11.16 2.75
C THR A 77 -9.00 10.14 2.09
N LEU A 78 -10.30 10.45 1.92
CA LEU A 78 -11.24 9.60 1.19
C LEU A 78 -10.77 9.34 -0.24
N LYS A 79 -10.37 10.38 -0.96
CA LYS A 79 -9.84 10.26 -2.32
C LYS A 79 -8.58 9.39 -2.38
N ALA A 80 -7.68 9.52 -1.39
CA ALA A 80 -6.49 8.68 -1.32
C ALA A 80 -6.84 7.20 -1.11
N ILE A 81 -7.80 6.90 -0.22
CA ILE A 81 -8.29 5.52 0.00
C ILE A 81 -8.92 4.95 -1.27
N ASP A 82 -9.70 5.73 -2.01
CA ASP A 82 -10.33 5.26 -3.25
C ASP A 82 -9.28 4.92 -4.32
N ASN A 83 -8.24 5.74 -4.45
CA ASN A 83 -7.13 5.47 -5.37
C ASN A 83 -6.34 4.22 -4.97
N LEU A 84 -6.23 3.93 -3.67
CA LEU A 84 -5.53 2.76 -3.16
C LEU A 84 -6.20 1.43 -3.58
N SER A 85 -7.50 1.44 -3.92
CA SER A 85 -8.25 0.25 -4.34
C SER A 85 -7.65 -0.46 -5.57
N ILE A 86 -6.94 0.26 -6.43
CA ILE A 86 -6.24 -0.27 -7.61
C ILE A 86 -5.15 -1.28 -7.18
N TYR A 87 -4.57 -1.12 -5.99
CA TYR A 87 -3.49 -1.94 -5.44
C TYR A 87 -3.94 -2.98 -4.41
N HIS A 88 -5.24 -3.33 -4.38
CA HIS A 88 -5.82 -4.19 -3.34
C HIS A 88 -5.11 -5.54 -3.13
N LYS A 89 -4.52 -6.12 -4.18
CA LYS A 89 -3.78 -7.41 -4.08
C LYS A 89 -2.42 -7.24 -3.41
N ASP A 90 -1.77 -6.10 -3.63
CA ASP A 90 -0.36 -5.89 -3.29
C ASP A 90 -0.20 -5.40 -1.85
N ILE A 91 -1.16 -4.63 -1.34
CA ILE A 91 -1.12 -4.10 0.04
C ILE A 91 -1.48 -5.15 1.10
N GLY A 92 -2.07 -6.27 0.69
CA GLY A 92 -2.50 -7.33 1.60
C GLY A 92 -3.83 -7.06 2.29
N PHE A 93 -4.43 -8.13 2.82
CA PHE A 93 -5.80 -8.11 3.34
C PHE A 93 -5.98 -7.20 4.56
N GLU A 94 -5.03 -7.23 5.50
CA GLU A 94 -5.10 -6.45 6.74
C GLU A 94 -5.10 -4.94 6.46
N HIS A 95 -4.16 -4.46 5.65
CA HIS A 95 -4.10 -3.05 5.25
C HIS A 95 -5.35 -2.63 4.49
N MET A 96 -5.83 -3.46 3.55
CA MET A 96 -7.10 -3.20 2.86
C MET A 96 -8.28 -3.06 3.84
N MET A 97 -8.37 -3.93 4.86
CA MET A 97 -9.44 -3.86 5.84
C MET A 97 -9.33 -2.61 6.73
N ASN A 98 -8.12 -2.28 7.17
CA ASN A 98 -7.86 -1.06 7.93
C ASN A 98 -8.27 0.20 7.15
N MET A 99 -7.99 0.25 5.85
CA MET A 99 -8.41 1.35 4.97
C MET A 99 -9.93 1.38 4.78
N THR A 100 -10.58 0.21 4.71
CA THR A 100 -12.04 0.11 4.65
C THR A 100 -12.70 0.66 5.92
N VAL A 101 -12.18 0.32 7.09
CA VAL A 101 -12.64 0.86 8.38
C VAL A 101 -12.40 2.37 8.47
N LEU A 102 -11.24 2.85 8.02
CA LEU A 102 -10.94 4.28 7.97
C LEU A 102 -11.93 5.02 7.06
N LYS A 103 -12.23 4.48 5.88
CA LYS A 103 -13.24 5.04 4.96
C LYS A 103 -14.60 5.16 5.65
N CYS A 104 -15.05 4.11 6.34
CA CYS A 104 -16.31 4.17 7.10
C CYS A 104 -16.30 5.30 8.14
N LYS A 105 -15.21 5.45 8.92
CA LYS A 105 -15.09 6.53 9.92
C LYS A 105 -15.19 7.91 9.29
N LEU A 106 -14.57 8.11 8.13
CA LEU A 106 -14.59 9.39 7.41
C LEU A 106 -15.97 9.69 6.82
N LEU A 107 -16.66 8.68 6.26
CA LEU A 107 -18.02 8.82 5.75
C LEU A 107 -19.03 9.12 6.88
N ILE A 108 -18.90 8.45 8.04
CA ILE A 108 -19.67 8.77 9.25
C ILE A 108 -19.48 10.24 9.65
N LYS A 109 -18.23 10.74 9.60
CA LYS A 109 -17.90 12.14 9.93
C LYS A 109 -18.58 13.14 8.98
N LYS A 110 -18.92 12.72 7.75
CA LYS A 110 -19.68 13.51 6.77
C LYS A 110 -21.20 13.30 6.86
N GLY A 111 -21.68 12.39 7.70
CA GLY A 111 -23.10 12.02 7.78
C GLY A 111 -23.58 11.04 6.72
N HIS A 112 -22.66 10.39 5.98
CA HIS A 112 -22.98 9.46 4.90
C HIS A 112 -23.24 8.04 5.45
N TYR A 113 -24.24 7.90 6.31
CA TYR A 113 -24.53 6.65 7.02
C TYR A 113 -25.00 5.52 6.10
N GLU A 114 -25.77 5.84 5.06
CA GLU A 114 -26.26 4.84 4.10
C GLU A 114 -25.09 4.18 3.35
N GLU A 115 -24.13 4.97 2.88
CA GLU A 115 -22.92 4.44 2.22
C GLU A 115 -22.13 3.51 3.15
N VAL A 116 -22.03 3.86 4.44
CA VAL A 116 -21.37 3.05 5.46
C VAL A 116 -22.11 1.74 5.70
N TYR A 117 -23.44 1.78 5.74
CA TYR A 117 -24.27 0.60 5.88
C TYR A 117 -24.03 -0.36 4.70
N GLN A 118 -24.13 0.13 3.47
CA GLN A 118 -23.90 -0.68 2.27
C GLN A 118 -22.49 -1.26 2.22
N LEU A 119 -21.48 -0.45 2.53
CA LEU A 119 -20.08 -0.88 2.56
C LEU A 119 -19.87 -1.99 3.60
N THR A 120 -20.43 -1.84 4.80
CA THR A 120 -20.35 -2.86 5.86
C THR A 120 -21.06 -4.14 5.45
N GLN A 121 -22.26 -4.05 4.88
CA GLN A 121 -23.01 -5.21 4.38
C GLN A 121 -22.23 -5.97 3.31
N ASN A 122 -21.56 -5.26 2.40
CA ASN A 122 -20.72 -5.86 1.37
C ASN A 122 -19.51 -6.60 1.98
N GLN A 123 -18.90 -6.07 3.04
CA GLN A 123 -17.81 -6.76 3.73
C GLN A 123 -18.28 -8.01 4.48
N LEU A 124 -19.44 -7.96 5.14
CA LEU A 124 -20.01 -9.11 5.84
C LEU A 124 -20.36 -10.28 4.90
N LYS A 125 -20.70 -9.97 3.64
CA LYS A 125 -20.94 -10.99 2.60
C LYS A 125 -19.65 -11.51 1.94
N ASN A 126 -18.51 -10.86 2.19
CA ASN A 126 -17.25 -11.21 1.54
C ASN A 126 -16.63 -12.47 2.18
N LYS A 127 -16.55 -13.55 1.39
CA LYS A 127 -15.98 -14.85 1.83
C LYS A 127 -14.55 -14.73 2.39
N ARG A 128 -13.72 -13.82 1.88
CA ARG A 128 -12.35 -13.62 2.40
C ARG A 128 -12.36 -13.01 3.79
N VAL A 129 -13.26 -12.06 4.03
CA VAL A 129 -13.46 -11.42 5.33
C VAL A 129 -13.94 -12.44 6.35
N LEU A 130 -14.97 -13.21 5.99
CA LEU A 130 -15.48 -14.29 6.83
C LEU A 130 -14.39 -15.31 7.19
N LYS A 131 -13.62 -15.77 6.18
CA LYS A 131 -12.51 -16.70 6.41
C LYS A 131 -11.44 -16.13 7.36
N TYR A 132 -11.08 -14.86 7.19
CA TYR A 132 -10.09 -14.21 8.06
C TYR A 132 -10.59 -14.11 9.51
N ALA A 133 -11.85 -13.68 9.70
CA ALA A 133 -12.47 -13.59 11.02
C ALA A 133 -12.55 -14.95 11.73
N THR A 134 -12.79 -16.04 10.99
CA THR A 134 -12.80 -17.39 11.58
C THR A 134 -11.41 -17.85 11.98
N VAL A 135 -10.36 -17.54 11.21
CA VAL A 135 -8.98 -17.94 11.52
C VAL A 135 -8.45 -17.23 12.76
N SER A 136 -8.82 -15.97 13.00
CA SER A 136 -8.40 -15.21 14.19
C SER A 136 -9.04 -15.67 15.51
N ILE A 137 -10.09 -16.52 15.48
CA ILE A 137 -10.76 -17.01 16.69
C ILE A 137 -10.08 -18.30 17.23
N PHE A 138 -9.30 -18.98 16.40
CA PHE A 138 -8.68 -20.28 16.73
C PHE A 138 -7.17 -20.21 17.00
N ASN A 139 -6.60 -19.01 17.12
CA ASN A 139 -5.23 -18.73 17.57
C ASN A 139 -5.28 -17.84 18.81
#